data_AF-A0A1E3UPD6-F1
#
_entry.id   AF-A0A1E3UPD6-F1
#
_cell.length_a   1.000
_cell.length_b   1.000
_cell.length_c   1.000
_cell.angle_alpha   90.00
_cell.angle_beta   90.00
_cell.angle_gamma   90.00
#
_symmetry.space_group_name_H-M   'P 1'
#
loop_
_entity.id
_entity.type
_entity.pdbx_description
1 polymer ?
#
loop_
_entity_poly.entity_id
_entity_poly.type
_entity_poly.pdbx_seq_one_letter_code
_entity_poly.pdbx_strand_id
1 'polypeptide(L)'
;MAAAKDTQRINEQQKAIETQKAEEAAKAAEEQKAIQKAAEEAAKKAAAQAQAVAEEAARKAAAEAQAAAEEAARKAAAEAQAAAQQAAAKAAAEAQAAAVQAAQQAVIAQAGVSPQDVDLLAALIQCEAGGEPYVGQVAVGNVVMNRVESAGHPASIPDVIYAAGQFSPVRNGSLSRTLSTGRVSASCRQAAVEAIAGSSPVGDKLYFRRANGRGGQIIGNHVFY
;
A
#
# COMPACT_ATOMS: atom_id res chain seq x y z
N MET A 1 51.19 38.27 -107.96
CA MET A 1 51.61 37.07 -107.18
C MET A 1 51.49 37.24 -105.66
N ALA A 2 51.38 38.47 -105.11
CA ALA A 2 51.25 38.70 -103.66
C ALA A 2 49.84 38.39 -103.10
N ALA A 3 48.77 38.87 -103.76
CA ALA A 3 47.40 38.73 -103.26
C ALA A 3 46.89 37.28 -103.05
N ALA A 4 47.31 36.33 -103.89
CA ALA A 4 46.91 34.92 -103.75
C ALA A 4 47.56 34.22 -102.55
N LYS A 5 48.78 34.63 -102.16
CA LYS A 5 49.46 34.11 -100.97
C LYS A 5 48.85 34.64 -99.69
N ASP A 6 48.36 35.89 -99.70
CA ASP A 6 47.71 36.51 -98.54
C ASP A 6 46.35 35.87 -98.24
N THR A 7 45.53 35.58 -99.27
CA THR A 7 44.25 34.86 -99.09
C THR A 7 44.45 33.44 -98.55
N GLN A 8 45.48 32.74 -99.01
CA GLN A 8 45.80 31.39 -98.54
C GLN A 8 46.24 31.40 -97.07
N ARG A 9 47.04 32.40 -96.67
CA ARG A 9 47.48 32.61 -95.29
C ARG A 9 46.32 32.94 -94.35
N ILE A 10 45.34 33.72 -94.81
CA ILE A 10 44.13 34.06 -94.03
C ILE A 10 43.25 32.82 -93.82
N ASN A 11 43.06 32.01 -94.86
CA ASN A 11 42.27 30.76 -94.73
C ASN A 11 42.95 29.75 -93.79
N GLU A 12 44.27 29.64 -93.84
CA GLU A 12 45.03 28.79 -92.91
C GLU A 12 44.95 29.32 -91.47
N GLN A 13 45.02 30.64 -91.28
CA GLN A 13 44.84 31.28 -89.97
C GLN A 13 43.42 31.08 -89.42
N GLN A 14 42.38 31.21 -90.25
CA GLN A 14 40.99 30.96 -89.85
C GLN A 14 40.79 29.51 -89.43
N LYS A 15 41.34 28.56 -90.21
CA LYS A 15 41.26 27.13 -89.88
C LYS A 15 41.98 26.79 -88.57
N ALA A 16 43.12 27.42 -88.30
CA ALA A 16 43.84 27.26 -87.04
C ALA A 16 43.05 27.82 -85.84
N ILE A 17 42.41 28.98 -86.00
CA ILE A 17 41.55 29.60 -84.97
C ILE A 17 40.32 28.73 -84.69
N GLU A 18 39.68 28.17 -85.73
CA GLU A 18 38.56 27.24 -85.56
C GLU A 18 38.97 25.96 -84.85
N THR A 19 40.16 25.42 -85.17
CA THR A 19 40.70 24.23 -84.51
C THR A 19 41.00 24.51 -83.04
N GLN A 20 41.63 25.65 -82.71
CA GLN A 20 41.86 26.07 -81.33
C GLN A 20 40.55 26.27 -80.56
N LYS A 21 39.55 26.94 -81.16
CA LYS A 21 38.23 27.10 -80.54
C LYS A 21 37.54 25.77 -80.28
N ALA A 22 37.68 24.80 -81.19
CA ALA A 22 37.12 23.46 -81.01
C ALA A 22 37.83 22.68 -79.89
N GLU A 23 39.15 22.78 -79.77
CA GLU A 23 39.93 22.17 -78.68
C GLU A 23 39.63 22.81 -77.31
N GLU A 24 39.51 24.14 -77.25
CA GLU A 24 39.09 24.84 -76.03
C GLU A 24 37.66 24.49 -75.63
N ALA A 25 36.74 24.41 -76.59
CA ALA A 25 35.37 23.97 -76.33
C ALA A 25 35.31 22.52 -75.84
N ALA A 26 36.15 21.63 -76.39
CA ALA A 26 36.26 20.24 -75.94
C ALA A 26 36.81 20.13 -74.52
N LYS A 27 37.87 20.89 -74.17
CA LYS A 27 38.40 20.96 -72.81
C LYS A 27 37.39 21.54 -71.82
N ALA A 28 36.71 22.61 -72.18
CA ALA A 28 35.67 23.21 -71.34
C ALA A 28 34.48 22.26 -71.11
N ALA A 29 34.08 21.49 -72.13
CA ALA A 29 33.06 20.47 -72.00
C ALA A 29 33.49 19.30 -71.09
N GLU A 30 34.75 18.88 -71.17
CA GLU A 30 35.31 17.83 -70.31
C GLU A 30 35.40 18.29 -68.85
N GLU A 31 35.82 19.55 -68.62
CA GLU A 31 35.87 20.18 -67.29
C GLU A 31 34.47 20.37 -66.69
N GLN A 32 33.49 20.81 -67.49
CA GLN A 32 32.09 20.84 -67.08
C GLN A 32 31.57 19.46 -66.69
N LYS A 33 31.93 18.41 -67.45
CA LYS A 33 31.53 17.03 -67.16
C LYS A 33 32.15 16.51 -65.86
N ALA A 34 33.40 16.89 -65.57
CA ALA A 34 34.07 16.57 -64.31
C ALA A 34 33.41 17.28 -63.11
N ILE A 35 33.07 18.57 -63.24
CA ILE A 35 32.36 19.35 -62.22
C ILE A 35 30.97 18.75 -61.97
N GLN A 36 30.24 18.39 -63.03
CA GLN A 36 28.91 17.81 -62.91
C GLN A 36 28.94 16.43 -62.22
N LYS A 37 29.93 15.59 -62.53
CA LYS A 37 30.17 14.31 -61.86
C LYS A 37 30.52 14.48 -60.38
N ALA A 38 31.39 15.44 -60.06
CA ALA A 38 31.76 15.74 -58.67
C ALA A 38 30.57 16.28 -57.86
N ALA A 39 29.72 17.12 -58.47
CA ALA A 39 28.50 17.62 -57.86
C ALA A 39 27.48 16.51 -57.60
N GLU A 40 27.31 15.56 -58.53
CA GLU A 40 26.41 14.41 -58.35
C GLU A 40 26.91 13.47 -57.25
N GLU A 41 28.22 13.23 -57.17
CA GLU A 41 28.82 12.40 -56.13
C GLU A 41 28.74 13.05 -54.74
N ALA A 42 28.94 14.37 -54.67
CA ALA A 42 28.72 15.16 -53.45
C ALA A 42 27.25 15.12 -53.00
N ALA A 43 26.30 15.26 -53.93
CA ALA A 43 24.87 15.16 -53.66
C ALA A 43 24.47 13.76 -53.15
N LYS A 44 25.02 12.69 -53.76
CA LYS A 44 24.80 11.30 -53.29
C LYS A 44 25.35 11.07 -51.89
N LYS A 45 26.55 11.57 -51.58
CA LYS A 45 27.11 11.49 -50.22
C LYS A 45 26.29 12.26 -49.19
N ALA A 46 25.85 13.47 -49.53
CA ALA A 46 25.00 14.28 -48.65
C ALA A 46 23.64 13.60 -48.40
N ALA A 47 23.03 13.03 -49.45
CA ALA A 47 21.78 12.28 -49.31
C ALA A 47 21.95 11.04 -48.43
N ALA A 48 23.02 10.26 -48.62
CA ALA A 48 23.30 9.08 -47.80
C ALA A 48 23.57 9.45 -46.33
N GLN A 49 24.31 10.53 -46.08
CA GLN A 49 24.55 11.03 -44.72
C GLN A 49 23.25 11.52 -44.06
N ALA A 50 22.39 12.24 -44.78
CA ALA A 50 21.09 12.67 -44.27
C ALA A 50 20.18 11.47 -43.96
N GLN A 51 20.20 10.44 -44.80
CA GLN A 51 19.44 9.21 -44.58
C GLN A 51 19.92 8.45 -43.33
N ALA A 52 21.24 8.34 -43.14
CA ALA A 52 21.83 7.69 -41.96
C ALA A 52 21.49 8.42 -40.65
N VAL A 53 21.55 9.75 -40.65
CA VAL A 53 21.19 10.57 -39.47
C VAL A 53 19.70 10.43 -39.16
N ALA A 54 18.83 10.43 -40.17
CA ALA A 54 17.40 10.24 -40.00
C ALA A 54 17.06 8.84 -39.43
N GLU A 55 17.74 7.80 -39.91
CA GLU A 55 17.52 6.43 -39.43
C GLU A 55 18.03 6.24 -37.99
N GLU A 56 19.18 6.84 -37.63
CA GLU A 56 19.67 6.83 -36.25
C GLU A 56 18.73 7.58 -35.30
N ALA A 57 18.22 8.75 -35.72
CA ALA A 57 17.23 9.50 -34.94
C ALA A 57 15.93 8.72 -34.74
N ALA A 58 15.44 8.04 -35.79
CA ALA A 58 14.25 7.19 -35.69
C ALA A 58 14.46 6.00 -34.75
N ARG A 59 15.65 5.36 -34.79
CA ARG A 59 15.99 4.25 -33.87
C ARG A 59 16.06 4.71 -32.41
N LYS A 60 16.67 5.88 -32.14
CA LYS A 60 16.73 6.44 -30.78
C LYS A 60 15.34 6.78 -30.26
N ALA A 61 14.51 7.44 -31.06
CA ALA A 61 13.13 7.76 -30.69
C ALA A 61 12.29 6.48 -30.43
N ALA A 62 12.46 5.44 -31.25
CA ALA A 62 11.77 4.16 -31.04
C ALA A 62 12.23 3.45 -29.75
N ALA A 63 13.52 3.47 -29.44
CA ALA A 63 14.07 2.90 -28.22
C ALA A 63 13.61 3.64 -26.96
N GLU A 64 13.59 4.98 -27.00
CA GLU A 64 13.06 5.81 -25.91
C GLU A 64 11.56 5.58 -25.69
N ALA A 65 10.78 5.47 -26.77
CA ALA A 65 9.36 5.15 -26.69
C ALA A 65 9.11 3.75 -26.11
N GLN A 66 9.90 2.74 -26.51
CA GLN A 66 9.82 1.40 -25.90
C GLN A 66 10.19 1.43 -24.42
N ALA A 67 11.26 2.11 -24.03
CA ALA A 67 11.68 2.21 -22.63
C ALA A 67 10.61 2.90 -21.77
N ALA A 68 10.01 3.99 -22.26
CA ALA A 68 8.92 4.68 -21.58
C ALA A 68 7.67 3.81 -21.44
N ALA A 69 7.32 3.05 -22.48
CA ALA A 69 6.19 2.11 -22.45
C ALA A 69 6.43 0.96 -21.47
N GLU A 70 7.64 0.41 -21.41
CA GLU A 70 8.01 -0.64 -20.47
C GLU A 70 8.00 -0.12 -19.02
N GLU A 71 8.52 1.08 -18.78
CA GLU A 71 8.48 1.72 -17.46
C GLU A 71 7.03 1.97 -17.01
N ALA A 72 6.18 2.48 -17.91
CA ALA A 72 4.76 2.68 -17.63
C ALA A 72 4.04 1.36 -17.31
N ALA A 73 4.33 0.30 -18.08
CA ALA A 73 3.77 -1.03 -17.82
C ALA A 73 4.24 -1.61 -16.48
N ARG A 74 5.51 -1.44 -16.12
CA ARG A 74 6.07 -1.87 -14.82
C ARG A 74 5.42 -1.12 -13.66
N LYS A 75 5.23 0.20 -13.77
CA LYS A 75 4.55 1.00 -12.73
C LYS A 75 3.09 0.57 -12.57
N ALA A 76 2.35 0.42 -13.67
CA ALA A 76 0.98 -0.05 -13.64
C ALA A 76 0.85 -1.47 -13.03
N ALA A 77 1.78 -2.38 -13.36
CA ALA A 77 1.82 -3.72 -12.79
C ALA A 77 2.13 -3.69 -11.28
N ALA A 78 3.06 -2.86 -10.84
CA ALA A 78 3.40 -2.70 -9.42
C ALA A 78 2.23 -2.12 -8.62
N GLU A 79 1.55 -1.11 -9.16
CA GLU A 79 0.35 -0.52 -8.54
C GLU A 79 -0.79 -1.53 -8.45
N ALA A 80 -1.03 -2.32 -9.51
CA ALA A 80 -2.04 -3.37 -9.50
C ALA A 80 -1.72 -4.47 -8.47
N GLN A 81 -0.45 -4.88 -8.36
CA GLN A 81 -0.02 -5.83 -7.33
C GLN A 81 -0.19 -5.28 -5.91
N ALA A 82 0.18 -4.01 -5.68
CA ALA A 82 0.00 -3.36 -4.39
C ALA A 82 -1.48 -3.27 -3.99
N ALA A 83 -2.36 -2.90 -4.93
CA ALA A 83 -3.81 -2.88 -4.70
C ALA A 83 -4.37 -4.27 -4.39
N ALA A 84 -3.93 -5.30 -5.12
CA ALA A 84 -4.34 -6.69 -4.86
C ALA A 84 -3.87 -7.19 -3.49
N GLN A 85 -2.64 -6.88 -3.08
CA GLN A 85 -2.12 -7.22 -1.76
C GLN A 85 -2.89 -6.52 -0.64
N GLN A 86 -3.21 -5.23 -0.80
CA GLN A 86 -4.03 -4.49 0.17
C GLN A 86 -5.45 -5.07 0.29
N ALA A 87 -6.07 -5.43 -0.83
CA ALA A 87 -7.39 -6.06 -0.83
C ALA A 87 -7.35 -7.43 -0.12
N ALA A 88 -6.32 -8.25 -0.39
CA ALA A 88 -6.13 -9.53 0.27
C ALA A 88 -5.89 -9.38 1.78
N ALA A 89 -5.06 -8.42 2.20
CA ALA A 89 -4.81 -8.16 3.62
C ALA A 89 -6.07 -7.70 4.36
N LYS A 90 -6.89 -6.83 3.74
CA LYS A 90 -8.17 -6.41 4.30
C LYS A 90 -9.15 -7.58 4.43
N ALA A 91 -9.29 -8.41 3.39
CA ALA A 91 -10.15 -9.58 3.43
C ALA A 91 -9.72 -10.59 4.49
N ALA A 92 -8.41 -10.81 4.66
CA ALA A 92 -7.88 -11.68 5.71
C ALA A 92 -8.18 -11.13 7.12
N ALA A 93 -8.03 -9.82 7.34
CA ALA A 93 -8.35 -9.18 8.61
C ALA A 93 -9.85 -9.27 8.94
N GLU A 94 -10.72 -9.05 7.95
CA GLU A 94 -12.18 -9.19 8.10
C GLU A 94 -12.58 -10.63 8.40
N ALA A 95 -11.99 -11.61 7.71
CA ALA A 95 -12.23 -13.04 7.97
C ALA A 95 -11.77 -13.45 9.37
N GLN A 96 -10.61 -12.96 9.82
CA GLN A 96 -10.13 -13.20 11.17
C GLN A 96 -11.06 -12.57 12.22
N ALA A 97 -11.51 -11.33 12.00
CA ALA A 97 -12.46 -10.67 12.89
C ALA A 97 -13.79 -11.43 12.98
N ALA A 98 -14.31 -11.92 11.85
CA ALA A 98 -15.53 -12.73 11.82
C ALA A 98 -15.35 -14.07 12.56
N ALA A 99 -14.19 -14.74 12.41
CA ALA A 99 -13.89 -15.97 13.12
C ALA A 99 -13.80 -15.76 14.64
N VAL A 100 -13.17 -14.66 15.09
CA VAL A 100 -13.12 -14.29 16.51
C VAL A 100 -14.52 -14.03 17.05
N GLN A 101 -15.37 -13.30 16.33
CA GLN A 101 -16.76 -13.06 16.75
C GLN A 101 -17.57 -14.36 16.84
N ALA A 102 -17.42 -15.26 15.87
CA ALA A 102 -18.09 -16.56 15.90
C ALA A 102 -17.64 -17.41 17.09
N ALA A 103 -16.34 -17.43 17.41
CA ALA A 103 -15.82 -18.12 18.59
C ALA A 103 -16.37 -17.52 19.89
N GLN A 104 -16.43 -16.19 20.00
CA GLN A 104 -17.03 -15.52 21.16
C GLN A 104 -18.51 -15.87 21.31
N GLN A 105 -19.29 -15.87 20.23
CA GLN A 105 -20.71 -16.27 20.27
C GLN A 105 -20.89 -17.73 20.70
N ALA A 106 -20.01 -18.63 20.26
CA ALA A 106 -20.04 -20.02 20.69
C ALA A 106 -19.77 -20.18 22.19
N VAL A 107 -18.80 -19.44 22.75
CA VAL A 107 -18.53 -19.41 24.20
C VAL A 107 -19.75 -18.91 24.96
N ILE A 108 -20.35 -17.79 24.52
CA ILE A 108 -21.53 -17.21 25.15
C ILE A 108 -22.70 -18.20 25.17
N ALA A 109 -22.94 -18.88 24.03
CA ALA A 109 -23.99 -19.89 23.92
C ALA A 109 -23.74 -21.10 24.83
N GLN A 110 -22.49 -21.57 24.95
CA GLN A 110 -22.13 -22.69 25.84
C GLN A 110 -22.27 -22.34 27.32
N ALA A 111 -21.93 -21.11 27.71
CA ALA A 111 -22.07 -20.65 29.09
C ALA A 111 -23.54 -20.38 29.50
N GLY A 112 -24.48 -20.39 28.56
CA GLY A 112 -25.88 -20.07 28.82
C GLY A 112 -26.12 -18.61 29.21
N VAL A 113 -25.18 -17.72 28.85
CA VAL A 113 -25.18 -16.30 29.20
C VAL A 113 -25.73 -15.49 28.01
N SER A 114 -26.44 -14.38 28.26
CA SER A 114 -26.94 -13.53 27.17
C SER A 114 -25.86 -12.55 26.66
N PRO A 115 -25.90 -12.09 25.39
CA PRO A 115 -25.00 -11.03 24.92
C PRO A 115 -25.05 -9.76 25.79
N GLN A 116 -26.21 -9.44 26.36
CA GLN A 116 -26.40 -8.30 27.26
C GLN A 116 -25.64 -8.47 28.58
N ASP A 117 -25.52 -9.70 29.08
CA ASP A 117 -24.74 -9.99 30.28
C ASP A 117 -23.23 -9.84 30.01
N VAL A 118 -22.78 -10.17 28.79
CA VAL A 118 -21.39 -9.93 28.37
C VAL A 118 -21.10 -8.44 28.31
N ASP A 119 -21.99 -7.65 27.72
CA ASP A 119 -21.85 -6.20 27.67
C ASP A 119 -21.87 -5.57 29.08
N LEU A 120 -22.73 -6.08 29.96
CA LEU A 120 -22.79 -5.68 31.37
C LEU A 120 -21.47 -5.98 32.09
N LEU A 121 -20.95 -7.20 31.97
CA LEU A 121 -19.68 -7.59 32.57
C LEU A 121 -18.52 -6.78 31.99
N ALA A 122 -18.47 -6.59 30.68
CA ALA A 122 -17.42 -5.80 30.03
C ALA A 122 -17.45 -4.33 30.45
N ALA A 123 -18.65 -3.73 30.60
CA ALA A 123 -18.80 -2.38 31.11
C ALA A 123 -18.36 -2.27 32.58
N LEU A 124 -18.64 -3.28 33.41
CA LEU A 124 -18.14 -3.33 34.77
C LEU A 124 -16.60 -3.41 34.80
N ILE A 125 -16.00 -4.31 34.02
CA ILE A 125 -14.54 -4.42 33.90
C ILE A 125 -13.93 -3.10 33.42
N GLN A 126 -14.56 -2.41 32.48
CA GLN A 126 -14.11 -1.09 32.02
C GLN A 126 -14.11 -0.06 33.16
N CYS A 127 -15.10 -0.09 34.03
CA CYS A 127 -15.20 0.82 35.16
C CYS A 127 -14.20 0.49 36.28
N GLU A 128 -13.97 -0.79 36.57
CA GLU A 128 -13.14 -1.24 37.70
C GLU A 128 -11.67 -1.44 37.33
N ALA A 129 -11.39 -1.96 36.14
CA ALA A 129 -10.07 -2.39 35.70
C ALA A 129 -9.66 -1.86 34.32
N GLY A 130 -10.37 -0.88 33.75
CA GLY A 130 -10.10 -0.39 32.39
C GLY A 130 -8.69 0.19 32.18
N GLY A 131 -8.02 0.62 33.24
CA GLY A 131 -6.62 1.09 33.22
C GLY A 131 -5.60 0.05 33.69
N GLU A 132 -6.04 -1.17 34.02
CA GLU A 132 -5.19 -2.25 34.52
C GLU A 132 -4.63 -3.10 33.35
N PRO A 133 -3.54 -3.85 33.57
CA PRO A 133 -3.07 -4.84 32.59
C PRO A 133 -4.18 -5.84 32.23
N TYR A 134 -4.11 -6.42 31.03
CA TYR A 134 -5.14 -7.34 30.52
C TYR A 134 -5.50 -8.45 31.52
N VAL A 135 -4.48 -9.07 32.14
CA VAL A 135 -4.69 -10.11 33.17
C VAL A 135 -5.49 -9.58 34.36
N GLY A 136 -5.31 -8.31 34.76
CA GLY A 136 -6.10 -7.66 35.80
C GLY A 136 -7.56 -7.41 35.39
N GLN A 137 -7.81 -7.15 34.09
CA GLN A 137 -9.16 -7.04 33.54
C GLN A 137 -9.88 -8.39 33.57
N VAL A 138 -9.21 -9.46 33.12
CA VAL A 138 -9.73 -10.84 33.21
C VAL A 138 -9.97 -11.23 34.67
N ALA A 139 -9.07 -10.85 35.59
CA ALA A 139 -9.20 -11.16 37.00
C ALA A 139 -10.44 -10.56 37.67
N VAL A 140 -10.81 -9.31 37.34
CA VAL A 140 -12.07 -8.73 37.83
C VAL A 140 -13.28 -9.49 37.27
N GLY A 141 -13.24 -9.87 35.98
CA GLY A 141 -14.28 -10.73 35.39
C GLY A 141 -14.39 -12.10 36.07
N ASN A 142 -13.24 -12.73 36.36
CA ASN A 142 -13.18 -14.02 37.04
C ASN A 142 -13.80 -13.95 38.45
N VAL A 143 -13.57 -12.86 39.21
CA VAL A 143 -14.24 -12.67 40.52
C VAL A 143 -15.77 -12.66 40.38
N VAL A 144 -16.31 -12.03 39.34
CA VAL A 144 -17.76 -12.03 39.09
C VAL A 144 -18.25 -13.45 38.78
N MET A 145 -17.55 -14.18 37.92
CA MET A 145 -17.91 -15.55 37.56
C MET A 145 -17.80 -16.51 38.76
N ASN A 146 -16.75 -16.40 39.58
CA ASN A 146 -16.61 -17.16 40.81
C ASN A 146 -17.79 -16.93 41.76
N ARG A 147 -18.31 -15.70 41.84
CA ARG A 147 -19.51 -15.41 42.63
C ARG A 147 -20.73 -16.09 42.03
N VAL A 148 -20.95 -16.01 40.72
CA VAL A 148 -22.07 -16.70 40.05
C VAL A 148 -22.04 -18.21 40.33
N GLU A 149 -20.85 -18.82 40.40
CA GLU A 149 -20.67 -20.25 40.65
C GLU A 149 -20.69 -20.64 42.14
N SER A 150 -20.46 -19.70 43.06
CA SER A 150 -20.36 -19.98 44.50
C SER A 150 -21.72 -20.13 45.18
N ALA A 151 -21.83 -21.12 46.08
CA ALA A 151 -23.00 -21.28 46.94
C ALA A 151 -23.16 -20.06 47.87
N GLY A 152 -24.30 -19.37 47.79
CA GLY A 152 -24.61 -18.19 48.62
C GLY A 152 -24.57 -16.84 47.90
N HIS A 153 -24.21 -16.81 46.62
CA HIS A 153 -24.32 -15.62 45.76
C HIS A 153 -25.43 -15.79 44.71
N PRO A 154 -25.91 -14.69 44.12
CA PRO A 154 -26.91 -14.77 43.07
C PRO A 154 -26.43 -15.54 41.83
N ALA A 155 -27.32 -16.33 41.21
CA ALA A 155 -26.99 -17.29 40.16
C ALA A 155 -26.82 -16.67 38.75
N SER A 156 -26.72 -15.34 38.64
CA SER A 156 -26.57 -14.65 37.35
C SER A 156 -25.63 -13.44 37.43
N ILE A 157 -25.01 -13.11 36.29
CA ILE A 157 -24.12 -11.95 36.16
C ILE A 157 -24.83 -10.65 36.57
N PRO A 158 -26.05 -10.33 36.07
CA PRO A 158 -26.77 -9.14 36.50
C PRO A 158 -26.99 -9.09 38.00
N ASP A 159 -27.38 -10.21 38.61
CA ASP A 159 -27.69 -10.21 40.03
C ASP A 159 -26.44 -10.01 40.90
N VAL A 160 -25.28 -10.57 40.51
CA VAL A 160 -24.01 -10.32 41.17
C VAL A 160 -23.59 -8.86 41.05
N ILE A 161 -23.77 -8.28 39.85
CA ILE A 161 -23.35 -6.90 39.56
C ILE A 161 -24.25 -5.88 40.28
N TYR A 162 -25.56 -6.08 40.25
CA TYR A 162 -26.53 -5.17 40.87
C TYR A 162 -26.77 -5.42 42.36
N ALA A 163 -26.14 -6.44 42.95
CA ALA A 163 -26.19 -6.68 44.38
C ALA A 163 -25.74 -5.44 45.19
N ALA A 164 -26.52 -5.11 46.22
CA ALA A 164 -26.38 -3.86 46.96
C ALA A 164 -24.97 -3.70 47.54
N GLY A 165 -24.29 -2.62 47.16
CA GLY A 165 -22.98 -2.23 47.70
C GLY A 165 -21.78 -3.03 47.19
N GLN A 166 -21.95 -3.95 46.24
CA GLN A 166 -20.86 -4.79 45.73
C GLN A 166 -19.90 -4.05 44.79
N PHE A 167 -20.45 -3.24 43.87
CA PHE A 167 -19.68 -2.52 42.86
C PHE A 167 -19.97 -1.02 42.91
N SER A 168 -18.91 -0.21 43.07
CA SER A 168 -19.04 1.25 43.15
C SER A 168 -19.62 1.91 41.87
N PRO A 169 -19.35 1.41 40.65
CA PRO A 169 -19.89 1.92 39.38
C PRO A 169 -21.41 1.86 39.26
N VAL A 170 -22.05 0.93 39.96
CA VAL A 170 -23.52 0.79 39.94
C VAL A 170 -24.15 1.97 40.67
N ARG A 171 -23.64 2.30 41.87
CA ARG A 171 -24.20 3.36 42.72
C ARG A 171 -23.92 4.77 42.20
N ASN A 172 -22.76 4.99 41.58
CA ASN A 172 -22.37 6.31 41.07
C ASN A 172 -22.86 6.59 39.63
N GLY A 173 -23.53 5.62 39.00
CA GLY A 173 -24.09 5.73 37.65
C GLY A 173 -23.06 5.66 36.51
N SER A 174 -21.78 5.38 36.80
CA SER A 174 -20.77 5.24 35.75
C SER A 174 -21.01 3.98 34.91
N LEU A 175 -21.46 2.87 35.51
CA LEU A 175 -21.80 1.66 34.77
C LEU A 175 -22.89 1.90 33.73
N SER A 176 -24.01 2.53 34.15
CA SER A 176 -25.13 2.85 33.27
C SER A 176 -24.71 3.78 32.13
N ARG A 177 -23.80 4.73 32.38
CA ARG A 177 -23.25 5.62 31.36
C ARG A 177 -22.32 4.89 30.39
N THR A 178 -21.49 3.98 30.88
CA THR A 178 -20.59 3.16 30.05
C THR A 178 -21.41 2.27 29.11
N LEU A 179 -22.49 1.67 29.60
CA LEU A 179 -23.44 0.89 28.81
C LEU A 179 -24.17 1.75 27.77
N SER A 180 -24.72 2.90 28.15
CA SER A 180 -25.50 3.74 27.22
C SER A 180 -24.65 4.37 26.13
N THR A 181 -23.38 4.68 26.42
CA THR A 181 -22.45 5.25 25.45
C THR A 181 -21.71 4.20 24.64
N GLY A 182 -21.76 2.92 25.04
CA GLY A 182 -21.00 1.83 24.42
C GLY A 182 -19.48 2.00 24.53
N ARG A 183 -18.98 2.91 25.37
CA ARG A 183 -17.55 3.24 25.51
C ARG A 183 -16.81 2.22 26.36
N VAL A 184 -16.86 0.96 25.92
CA VAL A 184 -16.10 -0.16 26.46
C VAL A 184 -14.94 -0.45 25.51
N SER A 185 -13.73 -0.62 26.03
CA SER A 185 -12.57 -0.98 25.23
C SER A 185 -12.71 -2.40 24.68
N ALA A 186 -12.05 -2.69 23.54
CA ALA A 186 -12.02 -4.05 23.00
C ALA A 186 -11.37 -5.03 23.98
N SER A 187 -10.36 -4.58 24.72
CA SER A 187 -9.69 -5.32 25.79
C SER A 187 -10.67 -5.76 26.89
N CYS A 188 -11.52 -4.86 27.40
CA CYS A 188 -12.50 -5.22 28.44
C CYS A 188 -13.60 -6.16 27.92
N ARG A 189 -14.05 -6.00 26.67
CA ARG A 189 -14.97 -6.97 26.04
C ARG A 189 -14.36 -8.36 25.91
N GLN A 190 -13.12 -8.44 25.46
CA GLN A 190 -12.41 -9.71 25.35
C GLN A 190 -12.20 -10.34 26.73
N ALA A 191 -11.82 -9.55 27.74
CA ALA A 191 -11.65 -10.02 29.11
C ALA A 191 -12.95 -10.57 29.71
N ALA A 192 -14.10 -9.96 29.41
CA ALA A 192 -15.40 -10.48 29.83
C ALA A 192 -15.70 -11.85 29.22
N VAL A 193 -15.52 -12.00 27.90
CA VAL A 193 -15.71 -13.30 27.23
C VAL A 193 -14.73 -14.35 27.75
N GLU A 194 -13.47 -13.98 27.98
CA GLU A 194 -12.46 -14.89 28.50
C GLU A 194 -12.76 -15.35 29.94
N ALA A 195 -13.27 -14.46 30.80
CA ALA A 195 -13.75 -14.83 32.13
C ALA A 195 -14.96 -15.78 32.06
N ILE A 196 -15.93 -15.50 31.17
CA ILE A 196 -17.09 -16.37 30.93
C ILE A 196 -16.67 -17.74 30.38
N ALA A 197 -15.59 -17.79 29.59
CA ALA A 197 -15.00 -19.05 29.12
C ALA A 197 -14.29 -19.87 30.22
N GLY A 198 -14.21 -19.35 31.45
CA GLY A 198 -13.62 -20.03 32.60
C GLY A 198 -12.17 -19.68 32.90
N SER A 199 -11.62 -18.61 32.31
CA SER A 199 -10.27 -18.14 32.69
C SER A 199 -10.24 -17.68 34.15
N SER A 200 -9.29 -18.23 34.91
CA SER A 200 -9.23 -18.11 36.38
C SER A 200 -7.89 -17.59 36.90
N PRO A 201 -7.43 -16.38 36.49
CA PRO A 201 -6.14 -15.82 36.90
C PRO A 201 -6.03 -15.57 38.41
N VAL A 202 -7.15 -15.56 39.15
CA VAL A 202 -7.19 -15.38 40.61
C VAL A 202 -7.79 -16.59 41.33
N GLY A 203 -7.94 -17.73 40.65
CA GLY A 203 -8.49 -18.95 41.23
C GLY A 203 -9.94 -18.77 41.68
N ASP A 204 -10.22 -19.09 42.94
CA ASP A 204 -11.54 -19.08 43.60
C ASP A 204 -11.85 -17.77 44.35
N LYS A 205 -11.02 -16.74 44.20
CA LYS A 205 -11.14 -15.48 44.95
C LYS A 205 -12.45 -14.78 44.60
N LEU A 206 -13.13 -14.30 45.63
CA LEU A 206 -14.45 -13.68 45.51
C LEU A 206 -14.40 -12.16 45.68
N TYR A 207 -13.27 -11.59 46.08
CA TYR A 207 -13.16 -10.17 46.34
C TYR A 207 -11.89 -9.57 45.76
N PHE A 208 -11.98 -8.29 45.40
CA PHE A 208 -10.81 -7.48 45.10
C PHE A 208 -10.93 -6.11 45.73
N ARG A 209 -9.81 -5.42 45.82
CA ARG A 209 -9.72 -4.03 46.30
C ARG A 209 -8.48 -3.38 45.73
N ARG A 210 -8.40 -2.06 45.85
CA ARG A 210 -7.18 -1.31 45.54
C ARG A 210 -6.02 -1.78 46.42
N ALA A 211 -4.85 -1.98 45.80
CA ALA A 211 -3.63 -2.36 46.48
C ALA A 211 -3.16 -1.23 47.41
N ASN A 212 -3.09 -1.53 48.72
CA ASN A 212 -2.74 -0.57 49.76
C ASN A 212 -1.92 -1.21 50.90
N GLY A 213 -1.07 -2.19 50.57
CA GLY A 213 -0.20 -2.87 51.54
C GLY A 213 -0.85 -4.00 52.34
N ARG A 214 -2.08 -4.39 52.00
CA ARG A 214 -2.76 -5.56 52.59
C ARG A 214 -2.46 -6.84 51.81
N GLY A 215 -2.43 -7.97 52.52
CA GLY A 215 -2.17 -9.30 51.93
C GLY A 215 -3.26 -9.77 50.96
N GLY A 216 -2.85 -10.63 50.03
CA GLY A 216 -3.66 -11.21 48.95
C GLY A 216 -2.83 -11.38 47.67
N GLN A 217 -3.44 -11.89 46.60
CA GLN A 217 -2.79 -11.97 45.30
C GLN A 217 -2.85 -10.60 44.60
N ILE A 218 -1.71 -10.08 44.13
CA ILE A 218 -1.64 -8.75 43.50
C ILE A 218 -1.53 -8.88 41.99
N ILE A 219 -2.43 -8.23 41.26
CA ILE A 219 -2.35 -8.08 39.80
C ILE A 219 -2.65 -6.61 39.48
N GLY A 220 -1.69 -5.91 38.88
CA GLY A 220 -1.78 -4.47 38.66
C GLY A 220 -1.93 -3.71 40.00
N ASN A 221 -2.92 -2.83 40.07
CA ASN A 221 -3.26 -2.07 41.27
C ASN A 221 -4.33 -2.74 42.14
N HIS A 222 -4.64 -4.01 41.91
CA HIS A 222 -5.64 -4.76 42.69
C HIS A 222 -5.01 -5.85 43.55
N VAL A 223 -5.58 -6.02 44.75
CA VAL A 223 -5.38 -7.16 45.63
C VAL A 223 -6.64 -8.01 45.60
N PHE A 224 -6.51 -9.28 45.23
CA PHE A 224 -7.57 -10.28 45.18
C PHE A 224 -7.48 -11.21 46.40
N TYR A 225 -8.62 -11.57 46.99
CA TYR A 225 -8.72 -12.40 48.20
C TYR A 225 -10.06 -13.13 48.30
#